data_AF-A0A157T480-F1
#
_entry.id   AF-A0A157T480-F1
#
_cell.length_a   1.000
_cell.length_b   1.000
_cell.length_c   1.000
_cell.angle_alpha   90.00
_cell.angle_beta   90.00
_cell.angle_gamma   90.00
#
_symmetry.space_group_name_H-M   'P 1'
#
loop_
_entity.id
_entity.type
_entity.pdbx_description
1 polymer ?
#
loop_
_entity_poly.entity_id
_entity_poly.type
_entity_poly.pdbx_seq_one_letter_code
_entity_poly.pdbx_strand_id
1 'polypeptide(L)'
;MEVPLYNIFGDNYIIQVATEAENSSIYNNKVEIDDDELRNVLNLAYKIAKNNEDAAAERRGKAKKKKGEEGETTTSNVILPLSGNDKNPWTETLKCYNFPTTVALSEVFKNFSQVKECEEVSAPSFVKPEFYEFGRSPGMVERTRRVKLEVEPHYLIIAAAGWVLTRLGKAMVSEGDYVGVNVFTPTRGILYSLIQNVNGIIPGIKPETAFGLWIARKVVSSVTNPNVSVMRIYTISDAAGQNPTTINGGFSIDLTKLLEKRDLLSERLEAIARNALSISSNMRERYIVLANYIYEYLTGSKRLEDLLYFANRDLIMNLNSDEERVRDLKLISTYVNGELIRGEG
;
A
#
# COMPACT_ATOMS: atom_id res chain seq x y z
N MET A 1 10.77 -20.01 -13.69
CA MET A 1 10.79 -18.78 -14.50
C MET A 1 11.90 -17.83 -14.07
N GLU A 2 12.69 -17.33 -15.03
CA GLU A 2 13.67 -16.26 -14.82
C GLU A 2 13.06 -14.91 -15.23
N VAL A 3 13.27 -13.86 -14.43
CA VAL A 3 12.79 -12.49 -14.68
C VAL A 3 13.95 -11.52 -14.51
N PRO A 4 14.35 -10.75 -15.54
CA PRO A 4 15.44 -9.77 -15.43
C PRO A 4 15.05 -8.60 -14.52
N LEU A 5 16.04 -8.03 -13.85
CA LEU A 5 15.92 -6.77 -13.08
C LEU A 5 16.66 -5.66 -13.83
N TYR A 6 16.01 -4.50 -13.98
CA TYR A 6 16.46 -3.42 -14.85
C TYR A 6 17.04 -2.22 -14.10
N ASN A 7 17.24 -2.36 -12.78
CA ASN A 7 17.61 -1.30 -11.85
C ASN A 7 16.64 -0.10 -11.93
N ILE A 8 15.33 -0.39 -11.94
CA ILE A 8 14.26 0.60 -11.91
C ILE A 8 13.27 0.34 -10.79
N PHE A 9 12.36 1.28 -10.56
CA PHE A 9 11.37 1.14 -9.49
C PHE A 9 10.55 -0.15 -9.60
N GLY A 10 10.21 -0.58 -10.83
CA GLY A 10 9.46 -1.80 -11.08
C GLY A 10 10.11 -3.08 -10.54
N ASP A 11 11.42 -3.09 -10.33
CA ASP A 11 12.12 -4.21 -9.71
C ASP A 11 11.61 -4.48 -8.29
N ASN A 12 11.15 -3.45 -7.57
CA ASN A 12 10.52 -3.64 -6.26
C ASN A 12 9.23 -4.48 -6.37
N TYR A 13 8.48 -4.36 -7.47
CA TYR A 13 7.30 -5.19 -7.70
C TYR A 13 7.68 -6.64 -8.02
N ILE A 14 8.70 -6.84 -8.86
CA ILE A 14 9.22 -8.19 -9.17
C ILE A 14 9.74 -8.87 -7.91
N ILE A 15 10.55 -8.15 -7.12
CA ILE A 15 11.06 -8.62 -5.84
C ILE A 15 9.92 -8.96 -4.90
N GLN A 16 8.84 -8.16 -4.84
CA GLN A 16 7.70 -8.53 -3.98
C GLN A 16 6.99 -9.80 -4.47
N VAL A 17 6.81 -9.99 -5.78
CA VAL A 17 6.28 -11.26 -6.32
C VAL A 17 7.17 -12.42 -5.90
N ALA A 18 8.49 -12.25 -5.98
CA ALA A 18 9.46 -13.24 -5.53
C ALA A 18 9.33 -13.54 -4.04
N THR A 19 9.22 -12.51 -3.20
CA THR A 19 9.04 -12.67 -1.75
C THR A 19 7.77 -13.46 -1.41
N GLU A 20 6.70 -13.28 -2.18
CA GLU A 20 5.45 -14.03 -1.97
C GLU A 20 5.53 -15.49 -2.45
N ALA A 21 6.47 -15.82 -3.33
CA ALA A 21 6.79 -17.17 -3.77
C ALA A 21 7.75 -17.86 -2.79
N GLU A 22 7.43 -19.07 -2.33
CA GLU A 22 8.25 -19.80 -1.35
C GLU A 22 9.64 -20.15 -1.89
N ASN A 23 9.67 -20.61 -3.13
CA ASN A 23 10.85 -21.09 -3.82
C ASN A 23 11.26 -20.06 -4.87
N SER A 24 11.81 -18.95 -4.40
CA SER A 24 12.41 -17.92 -5.24
C SER A 24 13.85 -17.63 -4.82
N SER A 25 14.65 -17.18 -5.79
CA SER A 25 16.02 -16.72 -5.59
C SER A 25 16.18 -15.34 -6.21
N ILE A 26 16.65 -14.39 -5.41
CA ILE A 26 16.86 -13.00 -5.83
C ILE A 26 18.36 -12.79 -6.02
N TYR A 27 18.75 -12.46 -7.25
CA TYR A 27 20.11 -12.10 -7.63
C TYR A 27 20.18 -10.61 -7.94
N ASN A 28 21.40 -10.10 -8.16
CA ASN A 28 21.60 -8.67 -8.41
C ASN A 28 20.92 -8.16 -9.70
N ASN A 29 20.77 -9.02 -10.71
CA ASN A 29 20.28 -8.66 -12.04
C ASN A 29 19.05 -9.46 -12.50
N LYS A 30 18.55 -10.38 -11.67
CA LYS A 30 17.40 -11.24 -11.99
C LYS A 30 16.75 -11.82 -10.75
N VAL A 31 15.55 -12.31 -10.93
CA VAL A 31 14.85 -13.19 -9.98
C VAL A 31 14.55 -14.51 -10.68
N GLU A 32 14.78 -15.62 -9.98
CA GLU A 32 14.30 -16.93 -10.38
C GLU A 32 13.15 -17.34 -9.45
N ILE A 33 12.01 -17.72 -10.03
CA ILE A 33 10.81 -18.14 -9.30
C ILE A 33 10.38 -19.48 -9.87
N ASP A 34 10.13 -20.48 -9.02
CA ASP A 34 9.51 -21.73 -9.44
C ASP A 34 8.16 -21.48 -10.15
N ASP A 35 7.84 -22.26 -11.18
CA ASP A 35 6.66 -22.01 -12.03
C ASP A 35 5.34 -22.23 -11.27
N ASP A 36 5.29 -23.23 -10.38
CA ASP A 36 4.11 -23.50 -9.54
C ASP A 36 3.95 -22.41 -8.47
N GLU A 37 5.06 -21.95 -7.88
CA GLU A 37 5.04 -20.83 -6.93
C GLU A 37 4.63 -19.52 -7.60
N LEU A 38 5.15 -19.21 -8.79
CA LEU A 38 4.71 -18.05 -9.54
C LEU A 38 3.22 -18.13 -9.86
N ARG A 39 2.72 -19.31 -10.25
CA ARG A 39 1.29 -19.55 -10.48
C ARG A 39 0.47 -19.28 -9.23
N ASN A 40 0.95 -19.68 -8.05
CA ASN A 40 0.30 -19.40 -6.77
C ASN A 40 0.22 -17.90 -6.49
N VAL A 41 1.31 -17.16 -6.71
CA VAL A 41 1.35 -15.71 -6.52
C VAL A 41 0.45 -14.98 -7.52
N LEU A 42 0.44 -15.39 -8.80
CA LEU A 42 -0.47 -14.85 -9.81
C LEU A 42 -1.94 -15.14 -9.48
N ASN A 43 -2.25 -16.29 -8.87
CA ASN A 43 -3.60 -16.58 -8.37
C ASN A 43 -4.00 -15.64 -7.22
N LEU A 44 -3.07 -15.18 -6.37
CA LEU A 44 -3.34 -14.15 -5.36
C LEU A 44 -3.61 -12.79 -6.01
N ALA A 45 -2.75 -12.38 -6.95
CA ALA A 45 -2.93 -11.14 -7.71
C ALA A 45 -4.26 -11.14 -8.49
N TYR A 46 -4.64 -12.28 -9.09
CA TYR A 46 -5.93 -12.50 -9.72
C TYR A 46 -7.10 -12.20 -8.78
N LYS A 47 -7.09 -12.77 -7.57
CA LYS A 47 -8.17 -12.55 -6.59
C LYS A 47 -8.31 -11.09 -6.20
N ILE A 48 -7.19 -10.40 -5.94
CA ILE A 48 -7.21 -8.97 -5.61
C ILE A 48 -7.72 -8.15 -6.79
N ALA A 49 -7.18 -8.37 -7.99
CA ALA A 49 -7.59 -7.67 -9.21
C ALA A 49 -9.08 -7.88 -9.49
N LYS A 50 -9.56 -9.12 -9.41
CA LYS A 50 -10.96 -9.47 -9.68
C LYS A 50 -11.91 -8.77 -8.71
N ASN A 51 -11.59 -8.77 -7.41
CA ASN A 51 -12.38 -8.07 -6.40
C ASN A 51 -12.46 -6.56 -6.68
N ASN A 52 -11.34 -5.95 -7.09
CA ASN A 52 -11.29 -4.52 -7.42
C ASN A 52 -12.08 -4.18 -8.70
N GLU A 53 -11.99 -5.03 -9.73
CA GLU A 53 -12.74 -4.93 -10.98
C GLU A 53 -14.25 -5.01 -10.72
N ASP A 54 -14.68 -6.01 -9.95
CA ASP A 54 -16.08 -6.24 -9.62
C ASP A 54 -16.63 -5.08 -8.77
N ALA A 55 -15.88 -4.60 -7.78
CA ALA A 55 -16.26 -3.43 -6.97
C ALA A 55 -16.37 -2.15 -7.83
N ALA A 56 -15.48 -1.97 -8.80
CA ALA A 56 -15.54 -0.84 -9.73
C ALA A 56 -16.76 -0.94 -10.66
N ALA A 57 -17.06 -2.13 -11.18
CA ALA A 57 -18.24 -2.39 -12.00
C ALA A 57 -19.54 -2.10 -11.22
N GLU A 58 -19.64 -2.55 -9.97
CA GLU A 58 -20.80 -2.29 -9.11
C GLU A 58 -21.01 -0.78 -8.87
N ARG A 59 -19.93 -0.05 -8.56
CA ARG A 59 -19.98 1.42 -8.37
C ARG A 59 -20.45 2.14 -9.64
N ARG A 60 -19.95 1.73 -10.82
CA ARG A 60 -20.38 2.27 -12.12
C ARG A 60 -21.86 1.99 -12.38
N GLY A 61 -22.33 0.77 -12.10
CA GLY A 61 -23.73 0.39 -12.24
C GLY A 61 -24.66 1.24 -11.37
N LYS A 62 -24.28 1.50 -10.11
CA LYS A 62 -25.03 2.40 -9.22
C LYS A 62 -25.03 3.85 -9.72
N ALA A 63 -23.92 4.33 -10.27
CA ALA A 63 -23.83 5.69 -10.82
C ALA A 63 -24.71 5.87 -12.07
N LYS A 64 -24.77 4.88 -12.96
CA LYS A 64 -25.65 4.88 -14.14
C LYS A 64 -27.12 4.85 -13.78
N LYS A 65 -27.52 4.00 -12.82
CA LYS A 65 -28.89 3.98 -12.28
C LYS A 65 -29.32 5.34 -11.72
N LYS A 66 -28.40 6.08 -11.09
CA LYS A 66 -28.66 7.45 -10.60
C LYS A 66 -28.76 8.49 -11.72
N LYS A 67 -28.18 8.24 -12.90
CA LYS A 67 -28.17 9.15 -14.05
C LYS A 67 -29.22 8.82 -15.13
N GLY A 68 -29.95 7.70 -15.00
CA GLY A 68 -30.94 7.27 -15.99
C GLY A 68 -30.34 6.79 -17.32
N GLU A 69 -29.05 6.47 -17.34
CA GLU A 69 -28.34 5.98 -18.54
C GLU A 69 -28.41 4.44 -18.60
N GLU A 70 -29.27 3.91 -19.46
CA GLU A 70 -29.29 2.48 -19.82
C GLU A 70 -28.32 2.22 -20.97
N GLY A 71 -27.28 1.43 -20.70
CA GLY A 71 -26.30 1.01 -21.71
C GLY A 71 -25.03 0.43 -21.10
N GLU A 72 -24.55 -0.66 -21.69
CA GLU A 72 -23.29 -1.32 -21.33
C GLU A 72 -22.13 -0.52 -21.95
N THR A 73 -21.34 0.20 -21.14
CA THR A 73 -20.14 0.87 -21.65
C THR A 73 -18.95 -0.05 -21.44
N THR A 74 -18.43 -0.58 -22.55
CA THR A 74 -17.14 -1.27 -22.66
C THR A 74 -15.99 -0.30 -22.38
N THR A 75 -15.81 0.04 -21.10
CA THR A 75 -14.70 0.88 -20.63
C THR A 75 -13.68 0.00 -19.94
N SER A 76 -12.61 -0.33 -20.69
CA SER A 76 -11.29 -0.81 -20.26
C SER A 76 -11.25 -1.32 -18.81
N ASN A 77 -11.31 -2.64 -18.65
CA ASN A 77 -11.20 -3.36 -17.37
C ASN A 77 -9.78 -3.33 -16.76
N VAL A 78 -8.95 -2.37 -17.15
CA VAL A 78 -7.56 -2.29 -16.71
C VAL A 78 -7.49 -1.45 -15.44
N ILE A 79 -7.30 -2.12 -14.29
CA ILE A 79 -7.08 -1.50 -12.97
C ILE A 79 -5.70 -0.81 -12.88
N LEU A 80 -4.78 -1.17 -13.78
CA LEU A 80 -3.44 -0.60 -13.82
C LEU A 80 -3.51 0.87 -14.31
N PRO A 81 -2.99 1.84 -13.54
CA PRO A 81 -3.00 3.23 -13.95
C PRO A 81 -1.99 3.43 -15.09
N LEU A 82 -2.50 3.64 -16.31
CA LEU A 82 -1.71 3.85 -17.52
C LEU A 82 -1.96 5.26 -18.05
N SER A 83 -0.90 6.03 -18.27
CA SER A 83 -0.96 7.29 -19.02
C SER A 83 -1.19 7.00 -20.51
N GLY A 84 -1.48 8.03 -21.29
CA GLY A 84 -1.60 7.93 -22.75
C GLY A 84 -0.37 7.29 -23.40
N ASN A 85 0.82 7.59 -22.91
CA ASN A 85 2.08 7.05 -23.40
C ASN A 85 2.32 5.59 -22.96
N ASP A 86 1.71 5.15 -21.86
CA ASP A 86 1.89 3.79 -21.31
C ASP A 86 1.01 2.74 -22.01
N LYS A 87 -0.02 3.18 -22.74
CA LYS A 87 -0.98 2.27 -23.39
C LYS A 87 -0.33 1.42 -24.49
N ASN A 88 0.59 1.99 -25.27
CA ASN A 88 1.21 1.28 -26.39
C ASN A 88 2.09 0.11 -25.89
N PRO A 89 3.04 0.32 -24.96
CA PRO A 89 3.85 -0.78 -24.43
C PRO A 89 3.03 -1.89 -23.77
N TRP A 90 1.99 -1.52 -23.02
CA TRP A 90 1.09 -2.51 -22.42
C TRP A 90 0.31 -3.28 -23.49
N THR A 91 -0.16 -2.61 -24.55
CA THR A 91 -0.87 -3.25 -25.66
C THR A 91 0.03 -4.22 -26.43
N GLU A 92 1.28 -3.85 -26.67
CA GLU A 92 2.30 -4.70 -27.31
C GLU A 92 2.59 -5.94 -26.45
N THR A 93 2.69 -5.75 -25.13
CA THR A 93 2.83 -6.86 -24.16
C THR A 93 1.66 -7.84 -24.24
N LEU A 94 0.41 -7.34 -24.20
CA LEU A 94 -0.77 -8.18 -24.30
C LEU A 94 -0.81 -8.95 -25.64
N LYS A 95 -0.47 -8.28 -26.74
CA LYS A 95 -0.41 -8.92 -28.07
C LYS A 95 0.63 -10.04 -28.12
N CYS A 96 1.82 -9.85 -27.54
CA CYS A 96 2.84 -10.91 -27.55
C CYS A 96 2.33 -12.19 -26.86
N TYR A 97 1.58 -12.04 -25.78
CA TYR A 97 0.97 -13.17 -25.05
C TYR A 97 -0.41 -13.60 -25.57
N ASN A 98 -0.82 -13.12 -26.75
CA ASN A 98 -2.12 -13.40 -27.38
C ASN A 98 -3.34 -13.04 -26.53
N PHE A 99 -3.21 -12.04 -25.66
CA PHE A 99 -4.34 -11.49 -24.92
C PHE A 99 -5.08 -10.43 -25.74
N PRO A 100 -6.42 -10.37 -25.66
CA PRO A 100 -7.18 -9.24 -26.16
C PRO A 100 -6.69 -7.93 -25.52
N THR A 101 -6.59 -6.84 -26.29
CA THR A 101 -6.09 -5.55 -25.77
C THR A 101 -7.01 -4.90 -24.75
N THR A 102 -8.24 -5.37 -24.64
CA THR A 102 -9.27 -4.94 -23.69
C THR A 102 -9.46 -5.92 -22.52
N VAL A 103 -8.61 -6.95 -22.42
CA VAL A 103 -8.68 -7.97 -21.36
C VAL A 103 -8.60 -7.33 -19.97
N ALA A 104 -9.33 -7.90 -19.02
CA ALA A 104 -9.22 -7.52 -17.62
C ALA A 104 -7.87 -7.94 -17.05
N LEU A 105 -7.33 -7.17 -16.11
CA LEU A 105 -6.02 -7.47 -15.53
C LEU A 105 -6.06 -8.79 -14.75
N SER A 106 -7.17 -9.08 -14.07
CA SER A 106 -7.38 -10.37 -13.41
C SER A 106 -7.25 -11.54 -14.40
N GLU A 107 -7.87 -11.46 -15.58
CA GLU A 107 -7.81 -12.53 -16.58
C GLU A 107 -6.41 -12.68 -17.20
N VAL A 108 -5.60 -11.62 -17.27
CA VAL A 108 -4.17 -11.75 -17.62
C VAL A 108 -3.47 -12.64 -16.60
N PHE A 109 -3.59 -12.35 -15.31
CA PHE A 109 -2.94 -13.14 -14.26
C PHE A 109 -3.45 -14.59 -14.20
N LYS A 110 -4.74 -14.78 -14.45
CA LYS A 110 -5.36 -16.11 -14.47
C LYS A 110 -4.85 -16.97 -15.63
N ASN A 111 -4.49 -16.39 -16.76
CA ASN A 111 -4.18 -17.15 -17.97
C ASN A 111 -2.70 -17.10 -18.38
N PHE A 112 -1.90 -16.21 -17.79
CA PHE A 112 -0.46 -16.17 -17.97
C PHE A 112 0.17 -17.45 -17.38
N SER A 113 0.99 -18.13 -18.17
CA SER A 113 1.53 -19.46 -17.84
C SER A 113 2.91 -19.75 -18.43
N GLN A 114 3.34 -19.06 -19.49
CA GLN A 114 4.61 -19.32 -20.16
C GLN A 114 5.24 -18.02 -20.64
N VAL A 115 6.57 -17.91 -20.49
CA VAL A 115 7.36 -16.86 -21.14
C VAL A 115 7.54 -17.23 -22.60
N LYS A 116 7.36 -16.25 -23.49
CA LYS A 116 7.65 -16.36 -24.91
C LYS A 116 8.66 -15.29 -25.27
N GLU A 117 9.49 -15.58 -26.27
CA GLU A 117 10.37 -14.59 -26.83
C GLU A 117 9.52 -13.49 -27.49
N CYS A 118 9.68 -12.27 -27.00
CA CYS A 118 8.96 -11.09 -27.44
C CYS A 118 9.98 -9.98 -27.72
N GLU A 119 9.65 -9.09 -28.65
CA GLU A 119 10.38 -7.82 -28.75
C GLU A 119 10.22 -7.04 -27.43
N GLU A 120 11.31 -6.42 -26.98
CA GLU A 120 11.28 -5.54 -25.81
C GLU A 120 10.37 -4.34 -26.08
N VAL A 121 9.73 -3.85 -25.03
CA VAL A 121 8.80 -2.72 -25.10
C VAL A 121 9.26 -1.59 -24.18
N SER A 122 8.92 -0.35 -24.52
CA SER A 122 9.27 0.78 -23.67
C SER A 122 8.67 0.64 -22.27
N ALA A 123 9.48 0.83 -21.23
CA ALA A 123 9.04 0.77 -19.84
C ALA A 123 7.96 1.83 -19.55
N PRO A 124 6.72 1.43 -19.16
CA PRO A 124 5.66 2.35 -18.80
C PRO A 124 5.91 3.02 -17.45
N SER A 125 5.22 4.14 -17.21
CA SER A 125 5.44 4.98 -16.03
C SER A 125 5.20 4.27 -14.69
N PHE A 126 4.36 3.22 -14.61
CA PHE A 126 4.13 2.54 -13.34
C PHE A 126 5.37 1.75 -12.86
N VAL A 127 6.21 1.25 -13.77
CA VAL A 127 7.52 0.61 -13.44
C VAL A 127 8.68 1.61 -13.49
N LYS A 128 8.50 2.73 -14.18
CA LYS A 128 9.47 3.83 -14.31
C LYS A 128 8.79 5.17 -13.98
N PRO A 129 8.40 5.40 -12.72
CA PRO A 129 7.69 6.61 -12.33
C PRO A 129 8.60 7.84 -12.36
N GLU A 130 8.00 9.00 -12.55
CA GLU A 130 8.67 10.28 -12.36
C GLU A 130 8.83 10.60 -10.87
N PHE A 131 9.78 11.48 -10.52
CA PHE A 131 10.02 11.91 -9.15
C PHE A 131 9.85 13.43 -9.06
N TYR A 132 8.93 13.91 -8.23
CA TYR A 132 8.57 15.34 -8.18
C TYR A 132 9.45 16.16 -7.21
N GLU A 133 10.15 15.55 -6.24
CA GLU A 133 10.97 16.30 -5.27
C GLU A 133 12.36 15.67 -5.02
N PHE A 134 13.39 16.50 -5.22
CA PHE A 134 14.76 16.46 -4.66
C PHE A 134 15.46 15.10 -4.46
N GLY A 135 16.21 14.67 -5.48
CA GLY A 135 17.67 14.47 -5.38
C GLY A 135 18.29 13.42 -4.44
N ARG A 136 17.55 12.71 -3.58
CA ARG A 136 18.11 11.64 -2.73
C ARG A 136 17.06 10.57 -2.47
N SER A 137 17.12 9.46 -3.20
CA SER A 137 16.54 8.19 -2.75
C SER A 137 17.22 6.97 -3.38
N PRO A 138 17.24 5.83 -2.67
CA PRO A 138 18.07 4.67 -2.96
C PRO A 138 17.60 3.92 -4.21
N GLY A 139 18.54 3.42 -5.02
CA GLY A 139 18.27 2.60 -6.21
C GLY A 139 18.62 3.27 -7.54
N MET A 140 18.66 4.60 -7.60
CA MET A 140 19.20 5.30 -8.77
C MET A 140 20.72 5.45 -8.64
N VAL A 141 21.46 4.39 -8.96
CA VAL A 141 22.88 4.51 -9.28
C VAL A 141 22.96 5.18 -10.67
N GLU A 142 23.41 6.43 -10.66
CA GLU A 142 23.85 7.22 -11.82
C GLU A 142 22.83 7.59 -12.91
N ARG A 143 22.51 8.89 -12.95
CA ARG A 143 22.34 9.76 -14.14
C ARG A 143 22.12 9.09 -15.51
N THR A 144 21.08 8.29 -15.71
CA THR A 144 20.62 7.95 -17.07
C THR A 144 19.58 8.96 -17.53
N ARG A 145 20.10 10.10 -18.00
CA ARG A 145 19.40 11.03 -18.88
C ARG A 145 18.72 10.26 -20.02
N ARG A 146 17.41 10.41 -20.21
CA ARG A 146 16.69 10.28 -21.49
C ARG A 146 16.94 9.02 -22.36
N VAL A 147 17.40 7.90 -21.80
CA VAL A 147 17.42 6.64 -22.57
C VAL A 147 16.00 6.05 -22.52
N LYS A 148 15.43 5.73 -23.69
CA LYS A 148 14.25 4.87 -23.77
C LYS A 148 14.66 3.55 -23.14
N LEU A 149 14.11 3.27 -21.96
CA LEU A 149 14.37 2.03 -21.28
C LEU A 149 13.38 1.02 -21.85
N GLU A 150 13.90 -0.05 -22.39
CA GLU A 150 13.10 -1.15 -22.93
C GLU A 150 13.19 -2.32 -21.95
N VAL A 151 12.10 -3.07 -21.82
CA VAL A 151 11.95 -4.19 -20.90
C VAL A 151 11.20 -5.32 -21.58
N GLU A 152 11.45 -6.53 -21.12
CA GLU A 152 10.76 -7.70 -21.63
C GLU A 152 9.26 -7.66 -21.25
N PRO A 153 8.34 -8.03 -22.16
CA PRO A 153 6.91 -8.06 -21.88
C PRO A 153 6.49 -8.90 -20.66
N HIS A 154 7.19 -10.01 -20.36
CA HIS A 154 6.87 -10.82 -19.18
C HIS A 154 7.17 -10.08 -17.87
N TYR A 155 8.23 -9.26 -17.84
CA TYR A 155 8.54 -8.38 -16.71
C TYR A 155 7.37 -7.43 -16.42
N LEU A 156 6.71 -6.89 -17.44
CA LEU A 156 5.55 -6.01 -17.24
C LEU A 156 4.33 -6.73 -16.64
N ILE A 157 4.05 -7.96 -17.06
CA ILE A 157 2.96 -8.75 -16.49
C ILE A 157 3.22 -9.06 -15.01
N ILE A 158 4.46 -9.46 -14.68
CA ILE A 158 4.86 -9.79 -13.31
C ILE A 158 4.92 -8.51 -12.45
N ALA A 159 5.41 -7.41 -12.99
CA ALA A 159 5.40 -6.12 -12.31
C ALA A 159 3.98 -5.62 -12.06
N ALA A 160 3.04 -5.85 -12.97
CA ALA A 160 1.63 -5.54 -12.75
C ALA A 160 1.03 -6.39 -11.63
N ALA A 161 1.41 -7.68 -11.52
CA ALA A 161 1.02 -8.52 -10.40
C ALA A 161 1.58 -7.98 -9.07
N GLY A 162 2.87 -7.61 -9.04
CA GLY A 162 3.49 -6.98 -7.88
C GLY A 162 2.89 -5.62 -7.53
N TRP A 163 2.46 -4.82 -8.52
CA TRP A 163 1.72 -3.59 -8.28
C TRP A 163 0.40 -3.87 -7.55
N VAL A 164 -0.36 -4.87 -7.99
CA VAL A 164 -1.62 -5.27 -7.33
C VAL A 164 -1.38 -5.79 -5.92
N LEU A 165 -0.34 -6.61 -5.73
CA LEU A 165 0.02 -7.20 -4.43
C LEU A 165 0.53 -6.18 -3.42
N THR A 166 1.12 -5.08 -3.88
CA THR A 166 1.68 -4.03 -3.02
C THR A 166 0.71 -2.88 -2.79
N ARG A 167 -0.34 -2.74 -3.62
CA ARG A 167 -1.27 -1.62 -3.54
C ARG A 167 -2.23 -1.76 -2.36
N LEU A 168 -1.90 -1.09 -1.27
CA LEU A 168 -2.71 -1.10 -0.04
C LEU A 168 -4.02 -0.34 -0.19
N GLY A 169 -3.99 0.79 -0.91
CA GLY A 169 -5.17 1.63 -1.08
C GLY A 169 -4.84 3.05 -1.51
N LYS A 170 -5.74 3.98 -1.19
CA LYS A 170 -5.57 5.43 -1.38
C LYS A 170 -5.65 6.15 -0.05
N ALA A 171 -4.78 7.14 0.15
CA ALA A 171 -4.78 8.03 1.30
C ALA A 171 -5.07 9.45 0.85
N MET A 172 -5.92 10.16 1.59
CA MET A 172 -6.15 11.59 1.39
C MET A 172 -4.97 12.37 1.97
N VAL A 173 -4.34 13.21 1.17
CA VAL A 173 -3.18 14.04 1.59
C VAL A 173 -3.56 15.51 1.79
N SER A 174 -4.55 15.98 1.05
CA SER A 174 -5.23 17.25 1.25
C SER A 174 -6.69 17.13 0.82
N GLU A 175 -7.51 18.15 1.08
CA GLU A 175 -8.92 18.12 0.72
C GLU A 175 -9.11 17.86 -0.79
N GLY A 176 -9.77 16.74 -1.11
CA GLY A 176 -10.00 16.32 -2.49
C GLY A 176 -8.79 15.67 -3.20
N ASP A 177 -7.61 15.64 -2.58
CA ASP A 177 -6.39 15.07 -3.18
C ASP A 177 -6.01 13.73 -2.54
N TYR A 178 -5.77 12.74 -3.39
CA TYR A 178 -5.53 11.36 -2.99
C TYR A 178 -4.31 10.79 -3.67
N VAL A 179 -3.46 10.15 -2.88
CA VAL A 179 -2.31 9.40 -3.37
C VAL A 179 -2.55 7.91 -3.16
N GLY A 180 -2.04 7.12 -4.09
CA GLY A 180 -1.86 5.70 -3.91
C GLY A 180 -0.84 5.38 -2.85
N VAL A 181 -1.04 4.28 -2.11
CA VAL A 181 -0.07 3.79 -1.12
C VAL A 181 0.33 2.38 -1.48
N ASN A 182 1.62 2.19 -1.75
CA ASN A 182 2.22 0.90 -2.01
C ASN A 182 3.09 0.47 -0.81
N VAL A 183 2.95 -0.79 -0.40
CA VAL A 183 3.67 -1.40 0.72
C VAL A 183 4.51 -2.56 0.19
N PHE A 184 5.79 -2.53 0.53
CA PHE A 184 6.75 -3.60 0.23
C PHE A 184 7.32 -4.14 1.53
N THR A 185 7.52 -5.44 1.60
CA THR A 185 8.00 -6.14 2.80
C THR A 185 8.86 -7.33 2.41
N PRO A 186 9.96 -7.63 3.12
CA PRO A 186 10.73 -8.85 2.90
C PRO A 186 10.02 -10.09 3.48
N THR A 187 8.89 -9.92 4.15
CA THR A 187 8.13 -11.03 4.73
C THR A 187 6.98 -11.47 3.83
N ARG A 188 6.96 -12.76 3.48
CA ARG A 188 5.91 -13.46 2.75
C ARG A 188 4.57 -13.51 3.49
N GLY A 189 3.46 -13.47 2.75
CA GLY A 189 2.15 -13.92 3.21
C GLY A 189 1.34 -12.89 4.00
N ILE A 190 1.83 -11.66 4.13
CA ILE A 190 1.10 -10.60 4.85
C ILE A 190 0.24 -9.74 3.91
N LEU A 191 0.74 -9.42 2.72
CA LEU A 191 0.17 -8.33 1.91
C LEU A 191 -1.26 -8.61 1.46
N TYR A 192 -1.57 -9.84 1.03
CA TYR A 192 -2.93 -10.20 0.59
C TYR A 192 -3.97 -9.96 1.70
N SER A 193 -3.75 -10.50 2.89
CA SER A 193 -4.65 -10.35 4.04
C SER A 193 -4.71 -8.92 4.56
N LEU A 194 -3.60 -8.18 4.44
CA LEU A 194 -3.53 -6.77 4.81
C LEU A 194 -4.37 -5.90 3.85
N ILE A 195 -4.26 -6.13 2.54
CA ILE A 195 -5.06 -5.44 1.52
C ILE A 195 -6.56 -5.66 1.74
N GLN A 196 -6.98 -6.91 2.01
CA GLN A 196 -8.39 -7.22 2.29
C GLN A 196 -8.90 -6.48 3.53
N ASN A 197 -8.09 -6.41 4.59
CA ASN A 197 -8.46 -5.76 5.84
C ASN A 197 -8.51 -4.23 5.71
N VAL A 198 -7.58 -3.61 4.98
CA VAL A 198 -7.59 -2.15 4.76
C VAL A 198 -8.74 -1.73 3.85
N ASN A 199 -9.17 -2.58 2.92
CA ASN A 199 -10.31 -2.30 2.03
C ASN A 199 -10.14 -1.01 1.20
N GLY A 200 -8.89 -0.70 0.82
CA GLY A 200 -8.55 0.34 -0.15
C GLY A 200 -8.62 1.80 0.33
N ILE A 201 -9.08 2.08 1.56
CA ILE A 201 -9.16 3.44 2.11
C ILE A 201 -8.23 3.55 3.32
N ILE A 202 -7.25 4.46 3.21
CA ILE A 202 -6.27 4.72 4.23
C ILE A 202 -6.58 6.10 4.84
N PRO A 203 -6.66 6.23 6.18
CA PRO A 203 -7.04 7.49 6.84
C PRO A 203 -6.14 8.68 6.51
N GLY A 204 -4.87 8.41 6.23
CA GLY A 204 -3.82 9.36 5.95
C GLY A 204 -2.46 8.66 6.05
N ILE A 205 -1.39 9.36 5.69
CA ILE A 205 -0.01 8.82 5.69
C ILE A 205 0.93 9.55 6.65
N LYS A 206 0.48 10.66 7.24
CA LYS A 206 1.28 11.51 8.13
C LYS A 206 0.47 11.86 9.40
N PRO A 207 1.12 11.81 10.58
CA PRO A 207 2.54 11.51 10.81
C PRO A 207 2.86 10.01 10.67
N GLU A 208 4.13 9.69 10.39
CA GLU A 208 4.58 8.31 10.14
C GLU A 208 4.41 7.39 11.37
N THR A 209 4.55 7.93 12.57
CA THR A 209 4.31 7.24 13.85
C THR A 209 2.86 6.76 13.97
N ALA A 210 1.89 7.62 13.67
CA ALA A 210 0.48 7.26 13.67
C ALA A 210 0.18 6.23 12.58
N PHE A 211 0.77 6.38 11.40
CA PHE A 211 0.64 5.38 10.34
C PHE A 211 1.24 4.03 10.77
N GLY A 212 2.38 4.04 11.46
CA GLY A 212 3.03 2.85 12.05
C GLY A 212 2.13 2.13 13.05
N LEU A 213 1.48 2.85 13.97
CA LEU A 213 0.51 2.28 14.90
C LEU A 213 -0.71 1.69 14.19
N TRP A 214 -1.25 2.43 13.22
CA TRP A 214 -2.42 2.01 12.45
C TRP A 214 -2.12 0.75 11.63
N ILE A 215 -1.01 0.72 10.90
CA ILE A 215 -0.64 -0.44 10.06
C ILE A 215 -0.26 -1.65 10.92
N ALA A 216 0.42 -1.46 12.06
CA ALA A 216 0.73 -2.55 13.00
C ALA A 216 -0.53 -3.24 13.49
N ARG A 217 -1.54 -2.45 13.89
CA ARG A 217 -2.86 -2.96 14.27
C ARG A 217 -3.51 -3.75 13.14
N LYS A 218 -3.48 -3.21 11.91
CA LYS A 218 -4.03 -3.89 10.72
C LYS A 218 -3.36 -5.24 10.47
N VAL A 219 -2.03 -5.29 10.57
CA VAL A 219 -1.24 -6.53 10.45
C VAL A 219 -1.67 -7.56 11.50
N VAL A 220 -1.78 -7.17 12.78
CA VAL A 220 -2.22 -8.10 13.85
C VAL A 220 -3.65 -8.61 13.62
N SER A 221 -4.57 -7.80 13.10
CA SER A 221 -5.91 -8.28 12.72
C SER A 221 -5.94 -9.16 11.48
N SER A 222 -4.91 -9.11 10.63
CA SER A 222 -4.88 -9.83 9.35
C SER A 222 -4.22 -11.21 9.46
N VAL A 223 -3.33 -11.43 10.43
CA VAL A 223 -2.52 -12.65 10.54
C VAL A 223 -2.34 -13.03 12.00
N THR A 224 -2.55 -14.31 12.34
CA THR A 224 -2.50 -14.82 13.73
C THR A 224 -1.11 -14.65 14.39
N ASN A 225 -0.03 -14.83 13.63
CA ASN A 225 1.35 -14.67 14.09
C ASN A 225 2.16 -13.87 13.06
N PRO A 226 2.04 -12.53 13.06
CA PRO A 226 2.71 -11.70 12.06
C PRO A 226 4.22 -11.68 12.32
N ASN A 227 5.01 -12.04 11.31
CA ASN A 227 6.48 -11.96 11.35
C ASN A 227 7.01 -10.87 10.41
N VAL A 228 6.41 -9.68 10.48
CA VAL A 228 6.86 -8.53 9.67
C VAL A 228 7.89 -7.75 10.46
N SER A 229 9.10 -7.64 9.92
CA SER A 229 10.12 -6.76 10.50
C SER A 229 9.95 -5.33 9.96
N VAL A 230 10.12 -5.14 8.65
CA VAL A 230 10.16 -3.80 8.04
C VAL A 230 9.18 -3.71 6.87
N MET A 231 8.42 -2.62 6.83
CA MET A 231 7.61 -2.24 5.67
C MET A 231 8.17 -0.97 5.03
N ARG A 232 8.40 -1.01 3.72
CA ARG A 232 8.68 0.18 2.91
C ARG A 232 7.38 0.70 2.31
N ILE A 233 7.06 1.95 2.58
CA ILE A 233 5.87 2.63 2.11
C ILE A 233 6.27 3.62 1.02
N TYR A 234 5.58 3.60 -0.12
CA TYR A 234 5.67 4.62 -1.15
C TYR A 234 4.31 5.25 -1.40
N THR A 235 4.30 6.57 -1.58
CA THR A 235 3.12 7.32 -1.98
C THR A 235 3.23 7.68 -3.45
N ILE A 236 2.22 7.32 -4.22
CA ILE A 236 2.27 7.34 -5.69
C ILE A 236 1.04 8.07 -6.23
N SER A 237 1.27 9.06 -7.09
CA SER A 237 0.22 9.62 -7.95
C SER A 237 0.03 8.69 -9.14
N ASP A 238 -1.18 8.14 -9.27
CA ASP A 238 -1.54 7.26 -10.37
C ASP A 238 -1.52 8.04 -11.71
N ALA A 239 -1.04 7.41 -12.77
CA ALA A 239 -1.11 8.00 -14.11
C ALA A 239 -2.56 8.33 -14.53
N ALA A 240 -2.75 9.49 -15.14
CA ALA A 240 -4.05 9.97 -15.62
C ALA A 240 -3.92 10.89 -16.84
N GLY A 241 -4.65 10.58 -17.91
CA GLY A 241 -4.56 11.35 -19.15
C GLY A 241 -3.16 11.29 -19.74
N GLN A 242 -2.50 12.44 -19.87
CA GLN A 242 -1.09 12.52 -20.31
C GLN A 242 -0.09 12.52 -19.14
N ASN A 243 -0.57 12.57 -17.89
CA ASN A 243 0.30 12.62 -16.72
C ASN A 243 0.80 11.21 -16.39
N PRO A 244 2.12 11.00 -16.26
CA PRO A 244 2.71 9.72 -15.87
C PRO A 244 2.53 9.44 -14.38
N THR A 245 2.74 8.19 -13.99
CA THR A 245 2.85 7.79 -12.58
C THR A 245 4.03 8.53 -11.94
N THR A 246 3.83 9.08 -10.73
CA THR A 246 4.85 9.85 -10.02
C THR A 246 4.99 9.37 -8.57
N ILE A 247 6.22 9.23 -8.07
CA ILE A 247 6.48 8.99 -6.65
C ILE A 247 6.51 10.34 -5.91
N ASN A 248 5.59 10.49 -4.96
CA ASN A 248 5.44 11.69 -4.13
C ASN A 248 6.32 11.61 -2.88
N GLY A 249 6.69 10.40 -2.44
CA GLY A 249 7.54 10.18 -1.29
C GLY A 249 7.60 8.72 -0.88
N GLY A 250 8.43 8.43 0.13
CA GLY A 250 8.52 7.12 0.72
C GLY A 250 9.20 7.15 2.08
N PHE A 251 8.89 6.15 2.90
CA PHE A 251 9.46 5.97 4.23
C PHE A 251 9.46 4.48 4.61
N SER A 252 10.23 4.12 5.62
CA SER A 252 10.28 2.74 6.13
C SER A 252 9.81 2.70 7.57
N ILE A 253 9.08 1.64 7.93
CA ILE A 253 8.57 1.42 9.28
C ILE A 253 9.07 0.08 9.75
N ASP A 254 9.73 0.08 10.90
CA ASP A 254 10.03 -1.15 11.64
C ASP A 254 8.85 -1.47 12.56
N LEU A 255 8.23 -2.63 12.36
CA LEU A 255 7.10 -3.12 13.13
C LEU A 255 7.53 -4.06 14.26
N THR A 256 8.80 -4.49 14.32
CA THR A 256 9.28 -5.55 15.22
C THR A 256 8.86 -5.29 16.67
N LYS A 257 9.21 -4.11 17.21
CA LYS A 257 8.88 -3.73 18.60
C LYS A 257 7.38 -3.49 18.84
N LEU A 258 6.64 -3.06 17.81
CA LEU A 258 5.19 -2.88 17.93
C LEU A 258 4.49 -4.23 18.01
N LEU A 259 4.93 -5.21 17.21
CA LEU A 259 4.34 -6.55 17.16
C LEU A 259 4.70 -7.40 18.40
N GLU A 260 5.83 -7.14 19.05
CA GLU A 260 6.14 -7.71 20.39
C GLU A 260 5.06 -7.36 21.42
N LYS A 261 4.44 -6.17 21.29
CA LYS A 261 3.38 -5.68 22.18
C LYS A 261 1.99 -5.80 21.53
N ARG A 262 1.74 -6.87 20.77
CA ARG A 262 0.49 -7.07 20.00
C ARG A 262 -0.79 -6.92 20.83
N ASP A 263 -0.77 -7.29 22.11
CA ASP A 263 -1.93 -7.20 23.00
C ASP A 263 -2.34 -5.74 23.28
N LEU A 264 -1.41 -4.79 23.10
CA LEU A 264 -1.66 -3.35 23.23
C LEU A 264 -2.11 -2.72 21.90
N LEU A 265 -2.05 -3.46 20.78
CA LEU A 265 -2.53 -3.00 19.48
C LEU A 265 -4.04 -3.23 19.35
N SER A 266 -4.83 -2.42 20.05
CA SER A 266 -6.28 -2.56 20.14
C SER A 266 -7.06 -1.71 19.13
N GLU A 267 -8.38 -1.90 19.07
CA GLU A 267 -9.29 -1.03 18.29
C GLU A 267 -9.26 0.43 18.76
N ARG A 268 -9.01 0.67 20.06
CA ARG A 268 -8.89 2.02 20.60
C ARG A 268 -7.62 2.71 20.10
N LEU A 269 -6.50 1.98 20.05
CA LEU A 269 -5.28 2.47 19.42
C LEU A 269 -5.50 2.78 17.94
N GLU A 270 -6.22 1.92 17.23
CA GLU A 270 -6.58 2.15 15.83
C GLU A 270 -7.34 3.46 15.65
N ALA A 271 -8.31 3.74 16.52
CA ALA A 271 -9.10 4.96 16.48
C ALA A 271 -8.24 6.21 16.75
N ILE A 272 -7.34 6.15 17.73
CA ILE A 272 -6.36 7.22 18.02
C ILE A 272 -5.49 7.49 16.80
N ALA A 273 -4.90 6.44 16.22
CA ALA A 273 -4.04 6.56 15.05
C ALA A 273 -4.81 7.08 13.83
N ARG A 274 -6.03 6.59 13.59
CA ARG A 274 -6.91 7.06 12.51
C ARG A 274 -7.21 8.55 12.64
N ASN A 275 -7.51 9.04 13.84
CA ASN A 275 -7.79 10.46 14.07
C ASN A 275 -6.53 11.33 13.91
N ALA A 276 -5.34 10.83 14.26
CA ALA A 276 -4.08 11.53 14.02
C ALA A 276 -3.77 11.65 12.51
N LEU A 277 -4.12 10.62 11.73
CA LEU A 277 -3.89 10.56 10.29
C LEU A 277 -4.91 11.39 9.49
N SER A 278 -6.15 11.45 9.97
CA SER A 278 -7.25 12.12 9.25
C SER A 278 -7.08 13.63 9.24
N ILE A 279 -7.01 14.23 8.05
CA ILE A 279 -6.96 15.69 7.88
C ILE A 279 -8.26 16.39 8.32
N SER A 280 -9.37 15.65 8.41
CA SER A 280 -10.67 16.18 8.84
C SER A 280 -10.91 16.09 10.35
N SER A 281 -9.95 15.59 11.14
CA SER A 281 -10.12 15.48 12.59
C SER A 281 -9.95 16.84 13.28
N ASN A 282 -10.99 17.28 14.00
CA ASN A 282 -10.97 18.53 14.79
C ASN A 282 -9.88 18.55 15.87
N MET A 283 -9.44 17.39 16.35
CA MET A 283 -8.38 17.26 17.37
C MET A 283 -7.10 16.60 16.83
N ARG A 284 -6.89 16.66 15.51
CA ARG A 284 -5.77 16.00 14.83
C ARG A 284 -4.43 16.25 15.53
N GLU A 285 -4.09 17.50 15.83
CA GLU A 285 -2.81 17.85 16.48
C GLU A 285 -2.61 17.15 17.82
N ARG A 286 -3.67 17.02 18.62
CA ARG A 286 -3.63 16.32 19.91
C ARG A 286 -3.43 14.82 19.71
N TYR A 287 -4.16 14.24 18.76
CA TYR A 287 -4.00 12.85 18.39
C TYR A 287 -2.62 12.54 17.81
N ILE A 288 -2.01 13.48 17.08
CA ILE A 288 -0.63 13.38 16.61
C ILE A 288 0.34 13.30 17.78
N VAL A 289 0.24 14.23 18.73
CA VAL A 289 1.09 14.23 19.93
C VAL A 289 0.94 12.92 20.70
N LEU A 290 -0.29 12.48 20.93
CA LEU A 290 -0.56 11.22 21.61
C LEU A 290 -0.01 10.01 20.84
N ALA A 291 -0.24 9.92 19.54
CA ALA A 291 0.26 8.83 18.70
C ALA A 291 1.79 8.77 18.73
N ASN A 292 2.47 9.92 18.74
CA ASN A 292 3.93 9.97 18.93
C ASN A 292 4.35 9.38 20.27
N TYR A 293 3.74 9.82 21.38
CA TYR A 293 4.07 9.29 22.72
C TYR A 293 3.79 7.79 22.84
N ILE A 294 2.64 7.32 22.32
CA ILE A 294 2.31 5.88 22.33
C ILE A 294 3.33 5.10 21.49
N TYR A 295 3.67 5.58 20.30
CA TYR A 295 4.67 4.95 19.44
C TYR A 295 6.03 4.88 20.14
N GLU A 296 6.49 5.98 20.75
CA GLU A 296 7.74 6.04 21.50
C GLU A 296 7.74 5.08 22.70
N TYR A 297 6.63 4.97 23.43
CA TYR A 297 6.48 4.01 24.53
C TYR A 297 6.50 2.55 24.04
N LEU A 298 5.71 2.24 23.01
CA LEU A 298 5.65 0.88 22.47
C LEU A 298 7.00 0.44 21.89
N THR A 299 7.75 1.36 21.29
CA THR A 299 9.10 1.12 20.77
C THR A 299 10.21 1.22 21.83
N GLY A 300 9.88 1.52 23.09
CA GLY A 300 10.81 1.56 24.22
C GLY A 300 11.69 2.81 24.29
N SER A 301 11.34 3.88 23.58
CA SER A 301 12.05 5.16 23.57
C SER A 301 11.59 6.11 24.68
N LYS A 302 10.41 5.89 25.25
CA LYS A 302 9.85 6.66 26.38
C LYS A 302 9.25 5.75 27.45
N ARG A 303 9.11 6.30 28.66
CA ARG A 303 8.49 5.61 29.80
C ARG A 303 6.97 5.83 29.83
N LEU A 304 6.25 4.94 30.51
CA LEU A 304 4.79 5.01 30.61
C LEU A 304 4.31 6.24 31.39
N GLU A 305 5.09 6.70 32.38
CA GLU A 305 4.72 7.81 33.25
C GLU A 305 4.57 9.13 32.48
N ASP A 306 5.39 9.35 31.45
CA ASP A 306 5.30 10.52 30.57
C ASP A 306 3.95 10.54 29.82
N LEU A 307 3.49 9.36 29.38
CA LEU A 307 2.22 9.19 28.70
C LEU A 307 1.02 9.38 29.66
N LEU A 308 1.12 8.83 30.87
CA LEU A 308 0.10 8.97 31.92
C LEU A 308 -0.08 10.43 32.34
N TYR A 309 1.02 11.18 32.49
CA TYR A 309 0.96 12.60 32.81
C TYR A 309 0.24 13.39 31.72
N PHE A 310 0.59 13.16 30.45
CA PHE A 310 -0.03 13.84 29.32
C PHE A 310 -1.54 13.51 29.19
N ALA A 311 -1.90 12.23 29.27
CA ALA A 311 -3.28 11.78 29.11
C ALA A 311 -4.19 12.28 30.25
N ASN A 312 -3.69 12.31 31.49
CA ASN A 312 -4.50 12.64 32.66
C ASN A 312 -4.62 14.14 32.93
N ARG A 313 -3.55 14.92 32.70
CA ARG A 313 -3.58 16.38 32.93
C ARG A 313 -4.68 17.06 32.14
N ASP A 314 -4.77 16.73 30.85
CA ASP A 314 -5.72 17.38 29.94
C ASP A 314 -7.16 16.88 30.12
N LEU A 315 -7.35 15.60 30.49
CA LEU A 315 -8.66 15.09 30.89
C LEU A 315 -9.18 15.85 32.11
N ILE A 316 -8.37 15.94 33.17
CA ILE A 316 -8.75 16.62 34.42
C ILE A 316 -9.12 18.08 34.17
N MET A 317 -8.37 18.77 33.30
CA MET A 317 -8.62 20.17 32.96
C MET A 317 -9.89 20.40 32.13
N ASN A 318 -10.46 19.37 31.47
CA ASN A 318 -11.60 19.52 30.55
C ASN A 318 -12.80 18.60 30.89
N LEU A 319 -12.79 17.94 32.05
CA LEU A 319 -13.84 17.01 32.52
C LEU A 319 -15.26 17.61 32.53
N ASN A 320 -15.36 18.94 32.66
CA ASN A 320 -16.63 19.66 32.81
C ASN A 320 -17.11 20.37 31.52
N SER A 321 -16.41 20.22 30.39
CA SER A 321 -16.86 20.75 29.08
C SER A 321 -17.77 19.75 28.36
N ASP A 322 -18.67 20.19 27.48
CA ASP A 322 -19.49 19.30 26.66
C ASP A 322 -19.16 19.38 25.16
N GLU A 323 -19.71 18.43 24.39
CA GLU A 323 -19.88 18.33 22.91
C GLU A 323 -19.10 17.24 22.15
N GLU A 324 -17.77 17.18 22.11
CA GLU A 324 -17.08 16.13 21.30
C GLU A 324 -15.69 15.81 21.87
N ARG A 325 -15.01 16.87 22.30
CA ARG A 325 -13.70 16.85 22.96
C ARG A 325 -13.63 15.90 24.17
N VAL A 326 -14.69 15.82 24.98
CA VAL A 326 -14.72 14.91 26.15
C VAL A 326 -14.80 13.45 25.74
N ARG A 327 -15.46 13.11 24.63
CA ARG A 327 -15.54 11.72 24.14
C ARG A 327 -14.16 11.22 23.71
N ASP A 328 -13.45 12.04 22.96
CA ASP A 328 -12.09 11.76 22.51
C ASP A 328 -11.11 11.68 23.70
N LEU A 329 -11.21 12.59 24.67
CA LEU A 329 -10.39 12.52 25.89
C LEU A 329 -10.68 11.25 26.72
N LYS A 330 -11.95 10.81 26.78
CA LYS A 330 -12.32 9.52 27.40
C LYS A 330 -11.73 8.33 26.65
N LEU A 331 -11.71 8.34 25.31
CA LEU A 331 -11.05 7.30 24.51
C LEU A 331 -9.56 7.20 24.86
N ILE A 332 -8.87 8.34 24.88
CA ILE A 332 -7.44 8.45 25.21
C ILE A 332 -7.17 7.93 26.62
N SER A 333 -7.93 8.42 27.61
CA SER A 333 -7.80 8.01 29.00
C SER A 333 -8.08 6.52 29.21
N THR A 334 -9.09 5.96 28.52
CA THR A 334 -9.43 4.54 28.63
C THR A 334 -8.31 3.66 28.09
N TYR A 335 -7.70 4.04 26.97
CA TYR A 335 -6.57 3.30 26.41
C TYR A 335 -5.35 3.38 27.35
N VAL A 336 -4.97 4.60 27.75
CA VAL A 336 -3.75 4.84 28.54
C VAL A 336 -3.86 4.29 29.96
N ASN A 337 -4.94 4.59 30.68
CA ASN A 337 -5.10 4.16 32.07
C ASN A 337 -5.68 2.74 32.21
N GLY A 338 -6.26 2.20 31.14
CA GLY A 338 -6.88 0.89 31.15
C GLY A 338 -5.98 -0.17 30.52
N GLU A 339 -5.75 -0.05 29.22
CA GLU A 339 -5.07 -1.11 28.44
C GLU A 339 -3.56 -1.09 28.63
N LEU A 340 -2.93 0.09 28.60
CA LEU A 340 -1.47 0.17 28.76
C LEU A 340 -1.01 -0.20 30.17
N ILE A 341 -1.71 0.23 31.22
CA ILE A 341 -1.38 -0.15 32.61
C ILE A 341 -1.57 -1.65 32.84
N ARG A 342 -2.64 -2.25 32.30
CA ARG A 342 -2.90 -3.69 32.45
C ARG A 342 -1.86 -4.56 31.73
N GLY A 343 -1.25 -4.05 30.65
CA GLY A 343 -0.21 -4.76 29.92
C GLY A 343 1.18 -4.72 30.57
N GLU A 344 1.36 -4.01 31.69
CA GLU A 344 2.60 -4.09 32.50
C GLU A 344 2.52 -5.16 33.62
N GLY A 345 1.34 -5.78 33.82
CA GLY A 345 1.04 -6.68 34.94
C GLY A 345 1.33 -8.16 34.69
#